data_AF-A0A1I7U1H2-F1
#
_entry.id   AF-A0A1I7U1H2-F1
#
_cell.length_a   1.000
_cell.length_b   1.000
_cell.length_c   1.000
_cell.angle_alpha   90.00
_cell.angle_beta   90.00
_cell.angle_gamma   90.00
#
_symmetry.space_group_name_H-M   'P 1'
#
loop_
_entity.id
_entity.type
_entity.pdbx_description
1 polymer ?
#
loop_
_entity_poly.entity_id
_entity_poly.type
_entity_poly.pdbx_seq_one_letter_code
_entity_poly.pdbx_strand_id
1 'polypeptide(L)'
;MAIVTGEPLSLDNASSIVKEAKSFDECTLKCLDDTQCVVVYQSNSTDSCYLFSWESIYQVIGNSSGGSGTVGFKVYTEQPACELNSQFLLNGKLYPLNPNDTMNNQWKIDTSEDGWTLTYSKP
;
A
#
# COMPACT_ATOMS: atom_id res chain seq x y z
N MET A 1 8.05 4.07 -0.35
CA MET A 1 6.60 3.85 -0.23
C MET A 1 5.87 5.16 -0.46
N ALA A 2 4.64 5.13 -0.97
CA ALA A 2 3.74 6.28 -0.94
C ALA A 2 2.89 6.18 0.33
N ILE A 3 2.92 7.20 1.19
CA ILE A 3 2.21 7.20 2.48
C ILE A 3 1.01 8.15 2.40
N VAL A 4 -0.15 7.71 2.90
CA VAL A 4 -1.39 8.48 2.94
C VAL A 4 -2.15 8.23 4.25
N THR A 5 -3.15 9.08 4.52
CA THR A 5 -4.12 8.85 5.58
C THR A 5 -5.35 8.14 5.02
N GLY A 6 -5.70 7.01 5.61
CA GLY A 6 -6.83 6.19 5.19
C GLY A 6 -6.85 4.84 5.89
N GLU A 7 -7.73 3.97 5.44
CA GLU A 7 -7.99 2.67 6.06
C GLU A 7 -8.40 1.63 5.02
N PRO A 8 -7.85 0.40 5.02
CA PRO A 8 -8.36 -0.68 4.19
C PRO A 8 -9.85 -0.93 4.44
N LEU A 9 -10.63 -1.22 3.39
CA LEU A 9 -12.06 -1.54 3.53
C LEU A 9 -12.32 -2.69 4.52
N SER A 10 -11.40 -3.66 4.59
CA SER A 10 -11.41 -4.75 5.57
C SER A 10 -9.98 -5.15 5.93
N LEU A 11 -9.78 -5.55 7.19
CA LEU A 11 -8.53 -6.10 7.71
C LEU A 11 -8.49 -7.64 7.66
N ASP A 12 -9.59 -8.30 7.30
CA ASP A 12 -9.72 -9.77 7.32
C ASP A 12 -8.78 -10.46 6.32
N ASN A 13 -8.41 -9.73 5.24
CA ASN A 13 -7.52 -10.21 4.19
C ASN A 13 -6.05 -9.81 4.42
N ALA A 14 -5.71 -9.31 5.62
CA ALA A 14 -4.32 -9.07 5.99
C ALA A 14 -3.56 -10.41 5.95
N SER A 15 -2.51 -10.45 5.15
CA SER A 15 -1.68 -11.65 4.97
C SER A 15 -0.75 -11.86 6.16
N SER A 16 -0.42 -10.80 6.88
CA SER A 16 0.38 -10.86 8.11
C SER A 16 -0.01 -9.73 9.05
N ILE A 17 0.05 -10.02 10.36
CA ILE A 17 -0.22 -9.04 11.43
C ILE A 17 1.02 -8.94 12.31
N VAL A 18 1.64 -7.77 12.34
CA VAL A 18 2.85 -7.48 13.13
C VAL A 18 2.44 -6.78 14.42
N LYS A 19 2.42 -7.53 15.53
CA LYS A 19 1.94 -7.02 16.84
C LYS A 19 2.99 -6.21 17.62
N GLU A 20 4.27 -6.35 17.28
CA GLU A 20 5.38 -5.81 18.06
C GLU A 20 6.00 -4.55 17.44
N ALA A 21 5.46 -4.06 16.34
CA ALA A 21 5.97 -2.85 15.71
C ALA A 21 5.68 -1.63 16.58
N LYS A 22 6.71 -0.85 16.86
CA LYS A 22 6.64 0.34 17.71
C LYS A 22 6.35 1.62 16.93
N SER A 23 6.36 1.53 15.61
CA SER A 23 6.14 2.64 14.71
C SER A 23 5.66 2.17 13.35
N PHE A 24 5.06 3.09 12.59
CA PHE A 24 4.70 2.85 11.21
C PHE A 24 5.93 2.55 10.34
N ASP A 25 7.07 3.18 10.62
CA ASP A 25 8.33 2.91 9.92
C ASP A 25 8.75 1.45 10.07
N GLU A 26 8.63 0.86 11.26
CA GLU A 26 8.89 -0.58 11.47
C GLU A 26 7.91 -1.45 10.65
N CYS A 27 6.63 -1.06 10.58
CA CYS A 27 5.65 -1.72 9.70
C CYS A 27 6.10 -1.67 8.23
N THR A 28 6.58 -0.52 7.76
CA THR A 28 7.03 -0.34 6.38
C THR A 28 8.24 -1.20 6.08
N LEU A 29 9.22 -1.30 6.99
CA LEU A 29 10.40 -2.14 6.83
C LEU A 29 10.00 -3.62 6.67
N LYS A 30 9.07 -4.12 7.48
CA LYS A 30 8.55 -5.49 7.35
C LYS A 30 7.90 -5.74 5.99
N CYS A 31 7.15 -4.79 5.47
CA CYS A 31 6.56 -4.89 4.13
C CYS A 31 7.61 -4.76 3.01
N LEU A 32 8.69 -4.02 3.22
CA LEU A 32 9.79 -3.93 2.26
C LEU A 32 10.53 -5.28 2.15
N ASP A 33 10.76 -5.95 3.28
CA ASP A 33 11.39 -7.28 3.35
C ASP A 33 10.51 -8.40 2.75
N ASP A 34 9.18 -8.25 2.81
CA ASP A 34 8.23 -9.18 2.20
C ASP A 34 8.04 -8.88 0.70
N THR A 35 8.47 -9.80 -0.16
CA THR A 35 8.34 -9.67 -1.62
C THR A 35 6.90 -9.65 -2.13
N GLN A 36 5.93 -10.16 -1.36
CA GLN A 36 4.52 -10.16 -1.74
C GLN A 36 3.76 -8.97 -1.14
N CYS A 37 4.27 -8.32 -0.11
CA CYS A 37 3.59 -7.20 0.54
C CYS A 37 3.53 -5.97 -0.39
N VAL A 38 2.32 -5.45 -0.61
CA VAL A 38 2.08 -4.25 -1.44
C VAL A 38 1.45 -3.10 -0.68
N VAL A 39 0.72 -3.40 0.40
CA VAL A 39 0.11 -2.40 1.28
C VAL A 39 0.40 -2.72 2.73
N VAL A 40 0.70 -1.68 3.50
CA VAL A 40 0.80 -1.72 4.96
C VAL A 40 -0.17 -0.72 5.58
N TYR A 41 -0.82 -1.12 6.67
CA TYR A 41 -1.74 -0.28 7.42
C TYR A 41 -1.43 -0.31 8.91
N GLN A 42 -1.55 0.85 9.56
CA GLN A 42 -1.55 0.97 11.01
C GLN A 42 -2.57 2.05 11.44
N SER A 43 -3.51 1.69 12.31
CA SER A 43 -4.52 2.62 12.83
C SER A 43 -3.86 3.75 13.64
N ASN A 44 -2.95 3.40 14.55
CA ASN A 44 -2.16 4.35 15.33
C ASN A 44 -0.80 3.74 15.72
N SER A 45 0.13 4.54 16.26
CA SER A 45 1.49 4.11 16.55
C SER A 45 1.63 2.96 17.58
N THR A 46 0.56 2.63 18.30
CA THR A 46 0.53 1.55 19.31
C THR A 46 -0.21 0.31 18.83
N ASP A 47 -0.90 0.38 17.70
CA ASP A 47 -1.68 -0.73 17.13
C ASP A 47 -0.79 -1.66 16.30
N SER A 48 -1.28 -2.88 16.09
CA SER A 48 -0.65 -3.84 15.20
C SER A 48 -0.59 -3.33 13.76
N CYS A 49 0.48 -3.66 13.04
CA CYS A 49 0.54 -3.45 11.59
C CYS A 49 -0.21 -4.57 10.87
N TYR A 50 -0.94 -4.20 9.83
CA TYR A 50 -1.56 -5.14 8.91
C TYR A 50 -0.81 -5.05 7.58
N LEU A 51 -0.23 -6.16 7.16
CA LEU A 51 0.45 -6.29 5.87
C LEU A 51 -0.47 -7.03 4.91
N PHE A 52 -0.62 -6.50 3.70
CA PHE A 52 -1.45 -7.06 2.65
C PHE A 52 -0.57 -7.47 1.48
N SER A 53 -0.66 -8.73 1.10
CA SER A 53 -0.02 -9.25 -0.09
C SER A 53 -0.72 -8.74 -1.36
N TRP A 54 -0.02 -8.82 -2.48
CA TRP A 54 -0.59 -8.60 -3.80
C TRP A 54 -1.86 -9.45 -3.97
N GLU A 55 -2.91 -8.86 -4.56
CA GLU A 55 -4.28 -9.41 -4.65
C GLU A 55 -5.06 -9.63 -3.34
N SER A 56 -4.53 -9.28 -2.16
CA SER A 56 -5.29 -9.44 -0.91
C SER A 56 -6.12 -8.21 -0.52
N ILE A 57 -5.96 -7.09 -1.21
CA ILE A 57 -6.62 -5.82 -0.88
C ILE A 57 -7.07 -5.08 -2.15
N TYR A 58 -8.30 -4.59 -2.20
CA TYR A 58 -8.81 -3.93 -3.42
C TYR A 58 -9.18 -2.47 -3.21
N GLN A 59 -9.29 -2.02 -1.96
CA GLN A 59 -9.73 -0.67 -1.64
C GLN A 59 -9.14 -0.17 -0.33
N VAL A 60 -8.76 1.11 -0.33
CA VAL A 60 -8.42 1.90 0.85
C VAL A 60 -9.33 3.12 0.87
N ILE A 61 -10.09 3.27 1.94
CA ILE A 61 -10.98 4.39 2.18
C ILE A 61 -10.14 5.59 2.62
N GLY A 62 -10.32 6.73 1.93
CA GLY A 62 -9.66 7.98 2.25
C GLY A 62 -10.23 8.64 3.50
N ASN A 63 -9.43 9.53 4.11
CA ASN A 63 -9.85 10.27 5.30
C ASN A 63 -11.13 11.10 5.13
N SER A 64 -11.35 11.68 3.95
CA SER A 64 -12.58 12.43 3.62
C SER A 64 -13.84 11.57 3.62
N SER A 65 -13.69 10.26 3.38
CA SER A 65 -14.79 9.29 3.35
C SER A 65 -14.84 8.41 4.60
N GLY A 66 -14.15 8.82 5.68
CA GLY A 66 -14.22 8.19 6.99
C GLY A 66 -13.13 7.17 7.31
N GLY A 67 -12.17 6.93 6.40
CA GLY A 67 -11.04 6.04 6.68
C GLY A 67 -10.04 6.67 7.66
N SER A 68 -9.55 5.91 8.63
CA SER A 68 -8.66 6.40 9.68
C SER A 68 -7.35 5.61 9.80
N GLY A 69 -6.25 6.32 10.06
CA GLY A 69 -4.92 5.73 10.26
C GLY A 69 -3.94 6.03 9.13
N THR A 70 -2.87 5.24 9.05
CA THR A 70 -1.77 5.44 8.11
C THR A 70 -1.65 4.23 7.18
N VAL A 71 -1.63 4.50 5.88
CA VAL A 71 -1.48 3.48 4.83
C VAL A 71 -0.22 3.77 4.01
N GLY A 72 0.52 2.72 3.71
CA GLY A 72 1.73 2.75 2.90
C GLY A 72 1.59 1.83 1.69
N PHE A 73 1.78 2.37 0.49
CA PHE A 73 1.81 1.62 -0.76
C PHE A 73 3.26 1.37 -1.19
N LYS A 74 3.63 0.10 -1.40
CA LYS A 74 4.96 -0.32 -1.85
C LYS A 74 5.02 -0.37 -3.38
N VAL A 75 5.30 0.76 -4.01
CA VAL A 75 5.46 0.85 -5.47
C VAL A 75 6.93 0.91 -5.89
N TYR A 76 7.27 0.25 -7.01
CA TYR A 76 8.59 0.31 -7.63
C TYR A 76 8.61 1.35 -8.74
N THR A 77 9.45 2.38 -8.61
CA THR A 77 9.52 3.47 -9.58
C THR A 77 10.97 3.88 -9.83
N GLU A 78 11.31 4.18 -11.08
CA GLU A 78 12.62 4.72 -11.48
C GLU A 78 12.66 6.26 -11.41
N GLN A 79 11.57 6.87 -10.96
CA GLN A 79 11.43 8.33 -10.88
C GLN A 79 12.33 8.91 -9.78
N PRO A 80 13.01 10.05 -10.03
CA PRO A 80 13.87 10.68 -9.05
C PRO A 80 13.13 10.99 -7.73
N ALA A 81 13.77 10.74 -6.59
CA ALA A 81 13.14 10.90 -5.28
C ALA A 81 12.59 12.31 -5.01
N CYS A 82 13.22 13.34 -5.58
CA CYS A 82 12.78 14.74 -5.45
C CYS A 82 11.45 15.05 -6.16
N GLU A 83 11.04 14.22 -7.11
CA GLU A 83 9.78 14.37 -7.86
C GLU A 83 8.67 13.46 -7.33
N LEU A 84 8.99 12.59 -6.37
CA LEU A 84 8.04 11.66 -5.80
C LEU A 84 7.11 12.35 -4.79
N ASN A 85 5.83 12.38 -5.13
CA ASN A 85 4.75 12.64 -4.18
C ASN A 85 3.68 11.54 -4.29
N SER A 86 2.90 11.35 -3.22
CA SER A 86 1.88 10.28 -3.18
C SER A 86 0.82 10.46 -4.27
N GLN A 87 0.43 11.69 -4.59
CA GLN A 87 -0.54 11.95 -5.65
C GLN A 87 -0.06 11.48 -7.01
N PHE A 88 1.22 11.68 -7.33
CA PHE A 88 1.82 11.20 -8.57
C PHE A 88 1.93 9.67 -8.60
N LEU A 89 2.28 9.07 -7.46
CA LEU A 89 2.46 7.62 -7.35
C LEU A 89 1.15 6.83 -7.36
N LEU A 90 0.04 7.43 -6.94
CA LEU A 90 -1.24 6.75 -6.71
C LEU A 90 -2.31 7.11 -7.74
N ASN A 91 -1.93 7.67 -8.89
CA ASN A 91 -2.86 8.16 -9.90
C ASN A 91 -2.81 7.33 -11.20
N GLY A 92 -3.15 6.04 -11.09
CA GLY A 92 -3.40 5.14 -12.22
C GLY A 92 -2.16 4.60 -12.91
N LYS A 93 -0.96 4.83 -12.36
CA LYS A 93 0.28 4.26 -12.88
C LYS A 93 0.33 2.75 -12.62
N LEU A 94 0.75 2.00 -13.65
CA LEU A 94 1.03 0.57 -13.53
C LEU A 94 2.43 0.35 -12.93
N TYR A 95 2.47 -0.54 -11.95
CA TYR A 95 3.67 -0.95 -11.23
C TYR A 95 3.83 -2.47 -11.29
N PRO A 96 5.05 -2.98 -11.49
CA PRO A 96 5.28 -4.40 -11.32
C PRO A 96 5.28 -4.77 -9.83
N LEU A 97 4.92 -6.01 -9.51
CA LEU A 97 5.13 -6.57 -8.16
C LEU A 97 6.63 -6.77 -7.87
N ASN A 98 7.43 -7.12 -8.88
CA ASN A 98 8.86 -7.36 -8.75
C ASN A 98 9.63 -6.41 -9.68
N PRO A 99 10.64 -5.65 -9.20
CA PRO A 99 11.41 -4.74 -10.05
C PRO A 99 12.13 -5.44 -11.21
N ASN A 100 12.43 -6.74 -11.08
CA ASN A 100 13.10 -7.52 -12.12
C ASN A 100 12.13 -8.16 -13.13
N ASP A 101 10.81 -8.05 -12.91
CA ASP A 101 9.77 -8.58 -13.80
C ASP A 101 8.72 -7.50 -14.08
N THR A 102 8.95 -6.75 -15.16
CA THR A 102 8.12 -5.60 -15.52
C THR A 102 6.86 -5.97 -16.29
N MET A 103 6.68 -7.24 -16.68
CA MET A 103 5.54 -7.67 -17.49
C MET A 103 4.51 -8.47 -16.68
N ASN A 104 4.96 -9.24 -15.68
CA ASN A 104 4.06 -10.07 -14.87
C ASN A 104 3.64 -9.44 -13.55
N ASN A 105 2.43 -9.83 -13.10
CA ASN A 105 1.86 -9.46 -11.81
C ASN A 105 1.92 -7.94 -11.56
N GLN A 106 1.42 -7.19 -12.53
CA GLN A 106 1.33 -5.75 -12.42
C GLN A 106 0.12 -5.35 -11.59
N TRP A 107 0.15 -4.14 -11.07
CA TRP A 107 -0.97 -3.55 -10.37
C TRP A 107 -0.96 -2.04 -10.55
N LYS A 108 -2.13 -1.42 -10.40
CA LYS A 108 -2.28 0.03 -10.39
C LYS A 108 -3.12 0.43 -9.20
N ILE A 109 -2.89 1.67 -8.76
CA ILE A 109 -3.65 2.31 -7.70
C ILE A 109 -4.30 3.53 -8.34
N ASP A 110 -5.62 3.56 -8.38
CA ASP A 110 -6.40 4.67 -8.90
C ASP A 110 -6.91 5.50 -7.73
N THR A 111 -6.62 6.81 -7.74
CA THR A 111 -7.18 7.75 -6.77
C THR A 111 -8.60 8.14 -7.18
N SER A 112 -9.50 8.20 -6.20
CA SER A 112 -10.90 8.60 -6.32
C SER A 112 -11.30 9.52 -5.17
N GLU A 113 -12.50 10.08 -5.21
CA GLU A 113 -13.03 10.91 -4.11
C GLU A 113 -13.07 10.13 -2.77
N ASP A 114 -13.33 8.83 -2.85
CA ASP A 114 -13.48 7.95 -1.68
C ASP A 114 -12.16 7.33 -1.17
N GLY A 115 -11.03 7.65 -1.80
CA GLY A 115 -9.73 7.06 -1.48
C GLY A 115 -9.11 6.37 -2.69
N TRP A 116 -8.64 5.14 -2.52
CA TRP A 116 -7.84 4.43 -3.52
C TRP A 116 -8.41 3.06 -3.86
N THR A 117 -8.49 2.77 -5.16
CA THR A 117 -8.86 1.45 -5.69
C THR A 117 -7.64 0.76 -6.27
N LEU A 118 -7.44 -0.51 -5.94
CA LEU A 118 -6.32 -1.31 -6.40
C LEU A 118 -6.80 -2.31 -7.45
N THR A 119 -6.16 -2.30 -8.61
CA THR A 119 -6.44 -3.23 -9.70
C THR A 119 -5.20 -4.06 -10.01
N TYR A 120 -5.39 -5.36 -10.21
CA TYR A 120 -4.33 -6.35 -10.43
C TYR A 120 -4.40 -6.93 -11.84
N SER A 121 -3.24 -7.19 -12.43
CA SER A 121 -3.09 -7.77 -13.77
C SER A 121 -2.08 -8.91 -13.75
N LYS A 122 -2.55 -10.10 -14.07
CA LYS A 122 -1.74 -11.27 -14.38
C LYS A 122 -1.68 -11.36 -15.90
N PRO A 123 -0.53 -11.14 -16.57
CA PRO A 123 -0.43 -11.37 -18.00
C PRO A 123 -0.66 -12.85 -18.37
#